data_AF-A0A8T3AT26-F1
#
_entry.id   AF-A0A8T3AT26-F1
#
_cell.length_a   1.000
_cell.length_b   1.000
_cell.length_c   1.000
_cell.angle_alpha   90.00
_cell.angle_beta   90.00
_cell.angle_gamma   90.00
#
_symmetry.space_group_name_H-M   'P 1'
#
loop_
_entity.id
_entity.type
_entity.pdbx_description
1 polymer ?
#
loop_
_entity_poly.entity_id
_entity_poly.type
_entity_poly.pdbx_seq_one_letter_code
_entity_poly.pdbx_strand_id
1 'polypeptide(L)'
;MGLTREKLQPAASPLYGFDNRPVRVEGMISLPVVLGEFPRQATHSIQFIVVKSESAYNAIFGRPLQSIFGIIASIPHFRLKFLTPSRTGVVRGDQQEAQSCYLRQAQPRPSITLSIEDFDL
;
A
#
# COMPACT_ATOMS: atom_id res chain seq x y z
N MET A 1 3.71 2.66 -9.54
CA MET A 1 3.61 3.99 -8.90
C MET A 1 4.59 5.04 -9.41
N GLY A 2 5.57 4.71 -10.27
CA GLY A 2 6.45 5.72 -10.90
C GLY A 2 7.35 6.49 -9.91
N LEU A 3 7.57 5.95 -8.71
CA LEU A 3 8.44 6.53 -7.69
C LEU A 3 9.88 6.08 -7.95
N THR A 4 10.82 7.02 -7.93
CA THR A 4 12.23 6.74 -8.16
C THR A 4 13.00 6.79 -6.84
N ARG A 5 14.06 5.98 -6.72
CA ARG A 5 14.78 5.77 -5.45
C ARG A 5 15.53 7.00 -4.98
N GLU A 6 15.87 7.89 -5.90
CA GLU A 6 16.65 9.11 -5.66
C GLU A 6 15.85 10.16 -4.89
N LYS A 7 14.51 10.02 -4.85
CA LYS A 7 13.61 10.89 -4.08
C LYS A 7 13.43 10.45 -2.63
N LEU A 8 14.00 9.31 -2.24
CA LEU A 8 13.86 8.76 -0.90
C LEU A 8 14.81 9.47 0.06
N GLN A 9 14.28 9.88 1.20
CA GLN A 9 15.06 10.37 2.32
C GLN A 9 15.57 9.19 3.16
N PRO A 10 16.77 9.28 3.77
CA PRO A 10 17.27 8.24 4.66
C PRO A 10 16.30 7.97 5.83
N ALA A 11 16.13 6.70 6.18
CA ALA A 11 15.35 6.28 7.34
C ALA A 11 16.27 5.61 8.38
N ALA A 12 16.11 5.95 9.66
CA ALA A 12 17.03 5.53 10.71
C ALA A 12 16.72 4.15 11.32
N SER A 13 15.50 3.63 11.19
CA SER A 13 15.05 2.43 11.91
C SER A 13 14.35 1.41 11.01
N PRO A 14 14.52 0.10 11.28
CA PRO A 14 13.76 -0.96 10.61
C PRO A 14 12.26 -0.89 10.97
N LEU A 15 11.42 -1.42 10.09
CA LEU A 15 9.98 -1.53 10.33
C LEU A 15 9.67 -2.88 10.98
N TYR A 16 8.79 -2.87 12.00
CA TYR A 16 8.31 -4.07 12.70
C TYR A 16 6.81 -4.30 12.46
N GLY A 17 6.37 -5.56 12.59
CA GLY A 17 4.94 -5.92 12.55
C GLY A 17 4.35 -6.12 11.15
N PHE A 18 5.17 -6.06 10.10
CA PHE A 18 4.75 -6.35 8.72
C PHE A 18 4.91 -7.83 8.35
N ASP A 19 6.05 -8.42 8.70
CA ASP A 19 6.45 -9.82 8.40
C ASP A 19 6.83 -10.60 9.69
N ASN A 20 6.45 -10.12 10.87
CA ASN A 20 6.97 -10.65 12.15
C ASN A 20 8.52 -10.73 12.23
N ARG A 21 9.20 -10.01 11.35
CA ARG A 21 10.65 -9.85 11.24
C ARG A 21 10.97 -8.38 11.00
N PRO A 22 12.18 -7.91 11.33
CA PRO A 22 12.61 -6.56 11.00
C PRO A 22 12.68 -6.44 9.47
N VAL A 23 11.89 -5.54 8.90
CA VAL A 23 11.94 -5.24 7.47
C VAL A 23 12.87 -4.07 7.23
N ARG A 24 13.82 -4.25 6.30
CA ARG A 24 14.73 -3.19 5.86
C ARG A 24 13.94 -2.11 5.13
N VAL A 25 14.11 -0.88 5.60
CA VAL A 25 13.52 0.32 5.00
C VAL A 25 14.44 0.82 3.89
N GLU A 26 13.87 1.12 2.73
CA GLU A 26 14.58 1.73 1.59
C GLU A 26 14.69 3.26 1.77
N GLY A 27 13.74 3.87 2.48
CA GLY A 27 13.77 5.27 2.88
C GLY A 27 12.40 5.79 3.26
N MET A 28 12.26 7.11 3.34
CA MET A 28 11.00 7.81 3.55
C MET A 28 10.65 8.71 2.36
N ILE A 29 9.37 8.88 2.08
CA ILE A 29 8.89 9.78 1.02
C ILE A 29 7.63 10.50 1.46
N SER A 30 7.54 11.80 1.17
CA SER A 30 6.29 12.55 1.38
C SER A 30 5.48 12.56 0.10
N LEU A 31 4.24 12.06 0.16
CA LEU A 31 3.33 11.98 -0.97
C LEU A 31 1.99 12.65 -0.64
N PRO A 32 1.38 13.39 -1.57
CA PRO A 32 0.00 13.81 -1.42
C PRO A 32 -0.92 12.59 -1.52
N VAL A 33 -1.73 12.38 -0.49
CA VAL A 33 -2.78 11.35 -0.46
C VAL A 33 -4.10 12.07 -0.63
N VAL A 34 -4.87 11.65 -1.64
CA VAL A 34 -6.23 12.11 -1.88
C VAL A 34 -7.19 11.00 -1.52
N LEU A 35 -8.16 11.28 -0.64
CA LEU A 35 -9.28 10.38 -0.38
C LEU A 35 -10.54 10.90 -1.06
N GLY A 36 -11.25 10.01 -1.76
CA GLY A 36 -12.46 10.31 -2.50
C GLY A 36 -12.23 11.12 -3.77
N GLU A 37 -13.32 11.67 -4.30
CA GLU A 37 -13.36 12.39 -5.57
C GLU A 37 -14.15 13.68 -5.40
N PHE A 38 -13.89 14.69 -6.22
CA PHE A 38 -14.65 15.94 -6.21
C PHE A 38 -16.17 15.68 -6.36
N PRO A 39 -17.04 16.35 -5.58
CA PRO A 39 -16.76 17.44 -4.63
C PRO A 39 -16.43 17.00 -3.20
N ARG A 40 -16.33 15.69 -2.94
CA ARG A 40 -16.10 15.11 -1.60
C ARG A 40 -14.75 14.42 -1.55
N GLN A 41 -13.69 15.24 -1.59
CA GLN A 41 -12.32 14.79 -1.43
C GLN A 41 -11.60 15.51 -0.29
N ALA A 42 -10.57 14.86 0.24
CA ALA A 42 -9.62 15.45 1.19
C ALA A 42 -8.21 15.10 0.75
N THR A 43 -7.29 16.06 0.89
CA THR A 43 -5.89 15.88 0.47
C THR A 43 -4.96 16.25 1.63
N HIS A 44 -4.06 15.33 1.97
CA HIS A 44 -3.01 15.59 2.97
C HIS A 44 -1.66 15.09 2.44
N SER A 45 -0.58 15.82 2.77
CA SER A 45 0.78 15.35 2.55
C SER A 45 1.14 14.37 3.66
N ILE A 46 1.48 13.14 3.28
CA ILE A 46 1.75 12.04 4.20
C ILE A 46 3.16 11.52 3.98
N GLN A 47 3.93 11.39 5.08
CA GLN A 47 5.22 10.74 5.05
C GLN A 47 5.04 9.22 5.13
N PHE A 48 5.48 8.52 4.10
CA PHE A 48 5.50 7.07 4.01
C PHE A 48 6.89 6.52 4.28
N ILE A 49 6.93 5.36 4.94
CA ILE A 49 8.10 4.49 4.98
C ILE A 49 8.03 3.58 3.75
N VAL A 50 9.10 3.53 2.98
CA VAL A 50 9.22 2.69 1.78
C VAL A 50 10.00 1.44 2.12
N VAL A 51 9.40 0.28 1.86
CA VAL A 51 10.05 -1.03 2.02
C VAL A 51 10.01 -1.78 0.70
N LYS A 52 11.04 -2.57 0.42
CA LYS A 52 11.00 -3.51 -0.69
C LYS A 52 10.37 -4.82 -0.21
N SER A 53 9.15 -5.11 -0.66
CA SER A 53 8.40 -6.30 -0.25
C SER A 53 7.59 -6.87 -1.42
N GLU A 54 7.48 -8.20 -1.45
CA GLU A 54 6.55 -8.92 -2.31
C GLU A 54 5.16 -8.91 -1.65
N SER A 55 4.44 -7.79 -1.78
CA SER A 55 3.10 -7.58 -1.22
C SER A 55 2.07 -7.30 -2.32
N ALA A 56 0.83 -7.77 -2.15
CA ALA A 56 -0.30 -7.34 -2.98
C ALA A 56 -0.69 -5.87 -2.72
N TYR A 57 -0.16 -5.24 -1.67
CA TYR A 57 -0.46 -3.85 -1.32
C TYR A 57 0.65 -2.90 -1.76
N ASN A 58 0.25 -1.84 -2.46
CA ASN A 58 1.17 -0.76 -2.86
C ASN A 58 1.45 0.23 -1.71
N ALA A 59 0.51 0.37 -0.78
CA ALA A 59 0.60 1.25 0.38
C ALA A 59 -0.30 0.73 1.50
N ILE A 60 0.08 0.98 2.76
CA ILE A 60 -0.67 0.57 3.94
C ILE A 60 -0.97 1.79 4.80
N PHE A 61 -2.24 2.01 5.09
CA PHE A 61 -2.70 3.14 5.87
C PHE A 61 -2.91 2.72 7.32
N GLY A 62 -1.93 3.06 8.16
CA GLY A 62 -2.00 2.84 9.60
C GLY A 62 -2.88 3.85 10.32
N ARG A 63 -2.91 3.73 11.66
CA ARG A 63 -3.63 4.65 12.56
C ARG A 63 -3.30 6.14 12.38
N PRO A 64 -2.05 6.57 12.09
CA PRO A 64 -1.75 7.98 11.88
C PRO A 64 -2.59 8.61 10.76
N LEU A 65 -2.71 7.93 9.61
CA LEU A 65 -3.56 8.43 8.51
C LEU A 65 -5.04 8.44 8.91
N GLN A 66 -5.49 7.44 9.68
CA GLN A 66 -6.87 7.42 10.16
C GLN A 66 -7.20 8.65 11.01
N SER A 67 -6.26 9.05 11.87
CA SER A 67 -6.41 10.28 12.68
C SER A 67 -6.41 11.54 11.79
N ILE A 68 -5.52 11.62 10.81
CA ILE A 68 -5.39 12.81 9.94
C ILE A 68 -6.66 13.05 9.13
N PHE A 69 -7.22 11.98 8.54
CA PHE A 69 -8.39 12.07 7.68
C PHE A 69 -9.73 11.91 8.44
N GLY A 70 -9.71 11.71 9.75
CA GLY A 70 -10.91 11.41 10.54
C GLY A 70 -11.65 10.16 10.03
N ILE A 71 -10.90 9.08 9.78
CA ILE A 71 -11.40 7.88 9.12
C ILE A 71 -12.24 7.03 10.07
N ILE A 72 -13.41 6.61 9.58
CA ILE A 72 -14.21 5.55 10.19
C ILE A 72 -14.41 4.45 9.16
N ALA A 73 -13.82 3.28 9.43
CA ALA A 73 -13.96 2.10 8.59
C ALA A 73 -15.17 1.27 9.02
N SER A 74 -16.00 0.90 8.05
CA SER A 74 -17.12 -0.02 8.22
C SER A 74 -16.85 -1.28 7.42
N ILE A 75 -16.19 -2.26 8.06
CA ILE A 75 -15.89 -3.58 7.50
C ILE A 75 -17.10 -4.29 6.88
N PRO A 76 -18.28 -4.42 7.54
CA PRO A 76 -19.40 -5.16 6.97
C PRO A 76 -19.95 -4.56 5.67
N HIS A 77 -19.67 -3.27 5.42
CA HIS A 77 -20.12 -2.56 4.23
C HIS A 77 -18.99 -2.31 3.24
N PHE A 78 -17.75 -2.73 3.55
CA PHE A 78 -16.54 -2.38 2.82
C PHE A 78 -16.48 -0.89 2.46
N ARG A 79 -16.75 -0.03 3.44
CA ARG A 79 -16.78 1.43 3.26
C ARG A 79 -15.88 2.12 4.25
N LEU A 80 -15.29 3.22 3.80
CA LEU A 80 -14.43 4.09 4.60
C LEU A 80 -15.01 5.49 4.53
N LYS A 81 -15.45 6.03 5.67
CA LYS A 81 -15.85 7.43 5.81
C LYS A 81 -14.65 8.26 6.21
N PHE A 82 -14.57 9.49 5.74
CA PHE A 82 -13.51 10.44 6.10
C PHE A 82 -14.06 11.87 6.12
N LEU A 83 -13.38 12.76 6.81
CA LEU A 83 -13.78 14.16 6.92
C LEU A 83 -13.29 14.96 5.71
N THR A 84 -14.14 15.87 5.22
CA THR A 84 -13.77 16.93 4.27
C THR A 84 -14.08 18.29 4.90
N PRO A 85 -13.55 19.41 4.35
CA PRO A 85 -13.82 20.74 4.91
C PRO A 85 -15.30 21.11 5.01
N SER A 86 -16.14 20.52 4.15
CA SER A 86 -17.56 20.86 4.06
C SER A 86 -18.50 19.76 4.55
N ARG A 87 -18.15 18.48 4.38
CA ARG A 87 -19.01 17.31 4.66
C ARG A 87 -18.18 16.06 4.97
N THR A 88 -18.84 14.90 5.00
CA THR A 88 -18.18 13.59 5.07
C THR A 88 -18.08 12.99 3.67
N GLY A 89 -16.90 12.49 3.32
CA GLY A 89 -16.66 11.68 2.13
C GLY A 89 -16.79 10.19 2.44
N VAL A 90 -17.05 9.39 1.42
CA VAL A 90 -17.11 7.92 1.53
C VAL A 90 -16.36 7.29 0.37
N VAL A 91 -15.39 6.44 0.67
CA VAL A 91 -14.75 5.53 -0.29
C VAL A 91 -15.38 4.16 -0.14
N ARG A 92 -15.70 3.51 -1.25
CA ARG A 92 -16.15 2.11 -1.30
C ARG A 92 -14.96 1.23 -1.68
N GLY A 93 -14.73 0.18 -0.91
CA GLY A 93 -13.77 -0.86 -1.28
C GLY A 93 -14.31 -1.70 -2.44
N ASP A 94 -13.41 -2.07 -3.35
CA ASP A 94 -13.69 -3.02 -4.42
C ASP A 94 -13.16 -4.39 -4.02
N GLN A 95 -14.07 -5.29 -3.66
CA GLN A 95 -13.70 -6.64 -3.23
C GLN A 95 -13.22 -7.50 -4.41
N GLN A 96 -13.75 -7.29 -5.62
CA GLN A 96 -13.34 -8.07 -6.79
C GLN A 96 -11.92 -7.70 -7.19
N GLU A 97 -11.59 -6.41 -7.25
CA GLU A 97 -10.22 -5.99 -7.56
C GLU A 97 -9.25 -6.40 -6.45
N ALA A 98 -9.66 -6.31 -5.18
CA ALA A 98 -8.83 -6.78 -4.07
C ALA A 98 -8.53 -8.29 -4.17
N GLN A 99 -9.54 -9.10 -4.51
CA GLN A 99 -9.37 -10.54 -4.73
C GLN A 99 -8.46 -10.81 -5.93
N SER A 100 -8.64 -10.09 -7.03
CA SER A 100 -7.80 -10.23 -8.23
C SER A 100 -6.34 -9.90 -7.92
N CYS A 101 -6.07 -8.81 -7.20
CA CYS A 101 -4.73 -8.44 -6.75
C CYS A 101 -4.08 -9.53 -5.90
N TYR A 102 -4.83 -10.10 -4.94
CA TYR A 102 -4.33 -11.19 -4.11
C TYR A 102 -3.99 -12.45 -4.91
N LEU A 103 -4.87 -12.85 -5.83
CA LEU A 103 -4.64 -14.03 -6.68
C LEU A 103 -3.43 -13.83 -7.61
N ARG A 104 -3.24 -12.64 -8.18
CA ARG A 104 -2.05 -12.32 -9.01
C ARG A 104 -0.76 -12.43 -8.19
N GLN A 105 -0.77 -12.02 -6.92
CA GLN A 105 0.40 -12.16 -6.03
C GLN A 105 0.65 -13.62 -5.64
N ALA A 106 -0.41 -14.39 -5.36
CA ALA A 106 -0.31 -15.76 -4.89
C ALA A 106 0.03 -16.78 -5.99
N GLN A 107 0.07 -16.36 -7.27
CA GLN A 107 0.53 -17.23 -8.34
C GLN A 107 1.99 -17.63 -8.10
N PRO A 108 2.32 -18.94 -8.13
CA PRO A 108 3.70 -19.36 -8.08
C PRO A 108 4.43 -18.72 -9.25
N ARG A 109 5.59 -18.09 -8.98
CA ARG A 109 6.53 -17.77 -10.06
C ARG A 109 6.71 -19.04 -10.88
N PRO A 110 6.78 -18.98 -12.22
CA PRO A 110 7.31 -20.12 -12.95
C PRO A 110 8.70 -20.37 -12.36
N SER A 111 8.83 -21.45 -11.60
CA SER A 111 10.11 -22.03 -11.32
C SER A 111 10.69 -22.29 -12.70
N ILE A 112 11.78 -21.61 -13.05
CA ILE A 112 12.64 -22.11 -14.10
C ILE A 112 13.17 -23.43 -13.53
N THR A 113 12.41 -24.50 -13.73
CA THR A 113 12.96 -25.84 -13.69
C THR A 113 13.82 -25.89 -14.94
N LEU A 114 15.10 -25.56 -14.80
CA LEU A 114 16.09 -26.05 -15.76
C LEU A 114 16.03 -27.57 -15.59
N SER A 115 15.32 -28.22 -16.50
CA SER A 115 15.41 -29.66 -16.62
C SER A 115 16.87 -29.95 -16.94
N ILE A 116 17.43 -31.00 -16.33
CA ILE A 116 18.84 -31.38 -16.57
C ILE A 116 19.10 -31.73 -18.06
N GLU A 117 18.03 -31.84 -18.86
CA GLU A 117 18.05 -32.00 -20.32
C GLU A 117 18.41 -30.71 -21.09
N ASP A 118 18.45 -29.53 -20.44
CA ASP A 118 18.81 -28.26 -21.09
C ASP A 118 20.33 -27.95 -21.07
N PHE A 119 21.16 -28.89 -20.59
CA PHE A 119 22.62 -28.85 -20.78
C PHE A 119 22.99 -29.82 -21.91
N ASP A 120 23.06 -29.30 -23.14
CA ASP A 120 23.79 -29.97 -24.22
C ASP A 120 25.29 -30.03 -23.83
N LEU A 121 25.81 -31.25 -23.68
CA LEU A 121 27.26 -31.54 -23.66
C LEU A 121 27.80 -31.58 -25.08
#